data_AF-A0A4P5VZR3-F1
#
_entry.id   AF-A0A4P5VZR3-F1
#
_cell.length_a   1.000
_cell.length_b   1.000
_cell.length_c   1.000
_cell.angle_alpha   90.00
_cell.angle_beta   90.00
_cell.angle_gamma   90.00
#
_symmetry.space_group_name_H-M   'P 1'
#
loop_
_entity.id
_entity.type
_entity.pdbx_description
1 polymer ?
#
loop_
_entity_poly.entity_id
_entity_poly.type
_entity_poly.pdbx_seq_one_letter_code
_entity_poly.pdbx_strand_id
1 'polypeptide(L)'
;MLLLISMAHALSSFPSIVSDHLGMACVPSCLLCHETPAGGSATANQAFAEDLAAEGFDYTDSATLTAALDAVQAGSYDADQDGVNDVDELVVGANPNPGGVDFCSVTGPPEVTRGCFADSGSTSTAAVGVGALVWAYALRRARR
;
A
#
# COMPACT_ATOMS: atom_id res chain seq x y z
N MET A 1 8.52 -14.54 -28.26
CA MET A 1 7.61 -13.66 -27.51
C MET A 1 8.01 -13.69 -26.05
N LEU A 2 8.85 -12.74 -25.61
CA LEU A 2 9.08 -12.50 -24.18
C LEU A 2 7.93 -11.63 -23.67
N LEU A 3 7.14 -12.16 -22.74
CA LEU A 3 6.19 -11.36 -21.95
C LEU A 3 7.01 -10.54 -20.96
N LEU A 4 7.25 -9.27 -21.28
CA LEU A 4 7.65 -8.28 -20.28
C LEU A 4 6.41 -8.03 -19.42
N ILE A 5 6.35 -8.70 -18.27
CA ILE A 5 5.35 -8.43 -17.26
C ILE A 5 5.73 -7.06 -16.68
N SER A 6 5.16 -5.99 -17.21
CA SER A 6 5.16 -4.69 -16.54
C SER A 6 4.42 -4.89 -15.25
N MET A 7 5.18 -5.16 -14.19
CA MET A 7 4.66 -5.03 -12.86
C MET A 7 4.31 -3.56 -12.71
N ALA A 8 3.02 -3.20 -12.81
CA ALA A 8 2.49 -1.93 -12.34
C ALA A 8 2.86 -1.83 -10.86
N HIS A 9 4.03 -1.26 -10.61
CA HIS A 9 4.49 -0.88 -9.29
C HIS A 9 3.86 0.49 -9.07
N ALA A 10 3.08 0.65 -8.00
CA ALA A 10 2.85 2.00 -7.52
C ALA A 10 4.22 2.60 -7.23
N LEU A 11 4.58 3.66 -7.96
CA LEU A 11 5.78 4.42 -7.69
C LEU A 11 5.77 4.80 -6.21
N SER A 12 6.88 4.56 -5.52
CA SER A 12 7.02 4.88 -4.09
C SER A 12 6.85 6.36 -3.79
N SER A 13 6.82 7.22 -4.82
CA SER A 13 6.51 8.65 -4.72
C SER A 13 5.02 8.97 -4.65
N PHE A 14 4.11 8.06 -5.05
CA PHE A 14 2.69 8.38 -5.17
C PHE A 14 2.05 8.90 -3.87
N PRO A 15 2.20 8.25 -2.70
CA PRO A 15 1.61 8.78 -1.46
C PRO A 15 2.08 10.20 -1.13
N SER A 16 3.36 10.50 -1.37
CA SER A 16 3.91 11.85 -1.13
C SER A 16 3.36 12.87 -2.12
N ILE A 17 3.16 12.48 -3.40
CA ILE A 17 2.53 13.37 -4.39
C ILE A 17 1.10 13.70 -3.97
N VAL A 18 0.32 12.71 -3.50
CA VAL A 18 -1.05 12.95 -3.01
C VAL A 18 -1.03 13.94 -1.84
N SER A 19 -0.22 13.68 -0.82
CA SER A 19 -0.17 14.55 0.36
C SER A 19 0.32 15.97 0.05
N ASP A 20 1.33 16.09 -0.80
CA ASP A 20 1.92 17.39 -1.15
C ASP A 20 0.97 18.21 -2.03
N HIS A 21 0.30 17.56 -2.99
CA HIS A 21 -0.64 18.21 -3.90
C HIS A 21 -1.90 18.70 -3.18
N LEU A 22 -2.45 17.87 -2.30
CA LEU A 22 -3.67 18.18 -1.56
C LEU A 22 -3.43 18.97 -0.26
N GLY A 23 -2.17 19.15 0.14
CA GLY A 23 -1.83 19.83 1.40
C GLY A 23 -2.28 19.07 2.64
N MET A 24 -2.26 17.74 2.59
CA MET A 24 -2.70 16.87 3.69
C MET A 24 -1.79 16.99 4.91
N ALA A 25 -2.34 16.77 6.10
CA ALA A 25 -1.58 16.76 7.36
C ALA A 25 -0.67 15.53 7.52
N CYS A 26 -0.90 14.46 6.75
CA CYS A 26 -0.10 13.25 6.77
C CYS A 26 0.01 12.64 5.37
N VAL A 27 0.98 11.73 5.20
CA VAL A 27 1.11 10.93 3.97
C VAL A 27 0.12 9.75 4.06
N PRO A 28 -0.78 9.58 3.08
CA PRO A 28 -1.75 8.47 3.11
C PRO A 28 -1.05 7.12 3.01
N SER A 29 -1.72 6.09 3.54
CA SER A 29 -1.25 4.71 3.40
C SER A 29 -1.46 4.19 1.97
N CYS A 30 -0.77 3.11 1.62
CA CYS A 30 -0.98 2.44 0.33
C CYS A 30 -2.38 1.85 0.19
N LEU A 31 -3.06 1.61 1.32
CA LEU A 31 -4.44 1.14 1.34
C LEU A 31 -5.45 2.18 0.80
N LEU A 32 -5.01 3.41 0.54
CA LEU A 32 -5.84 4.39 -0.17
C LEU A 32 -6.22 3.89 -1.58
N CYS A 33 -5.26 3.30 -2.31
CA CYS A 33 -5.52 2.76 -3.64
C CYS A 33 -5.50 1.23 -3.66
N HIS A 34 -4.70 0.62 -2.78
CA HIS A 34 -4.44 -0.82 -2.80
C HIS A 34 -5.27 -1.62 -1.79
N GLU A 35 -5.53 -2.88 -2.13
CA GLU A 35 -6.12 -3.85 -1.18
C GLU A 35 -5.12 -4.37 -0.13
N THR A 36 -3.81 -4.16 -0.35
CA THR A 36 -2.76 -4.63 0.56
C THR A 36 -1.74 -3.54 0.88
N PRO A 37 -1.15 -3.51 2.09
CA PRO A 37 -0.14 -2.51 2.45
C PRO A 37 1.12 -2.56 1.57
N ALA A 38 1.46 -3.76 1.08
CA ALA A 38 2.59 -3.97 0.18
C ALA A 38 2.35 -3.41 -1.24
N GLY A 39 1.10 -3.13 -1.60
CA GLY A 39 0.71 -2.72 -2.95
C GLY A 39 1.01 -3.79 -4.01
N GLY A 40 1.33 -3.33 -5.22
CA GLY A 40 1.71 -4.19 -6.34
C GLY A 40 0.69 -4.25 -7.47
N SER A 41 1.04 -4.98 -8.52
CA SER A 41 0.24 -5.02 -9.75
C SER A 41 -1.13 -5.63 -9.53
N ALA A 42 -2.15 -4.98 -10.10
CA ALA A 42 -3.55 -5.40 -9.98
C ALA A 42 -4.10 -5.46 -8.54
N THR A 43 -3.46 -4.74 -7.61
CA THR A 43 -4.01 -4.56 -6.26
C THR A 43 -4.61 -3.18 -6.04
N ALA A 44 -4.44 -2.25 -7.00
CA ALA A 44 -4.98 -0.90 -6.96
C ALA A 44 -6.45 -0.86 -7.41
N ASN A 45 -7.33 -1.52 -6.66
CA ASN A 45 -8.74 -1.72 -7.03
C ASN A 45 -9.71 -1.15 -5.98
N GLN A 46 -9.23 -0.28 -5.10
CA GLN A 46 -10.11 0.45 -4.18
C GLN A 46 -10.97 1.46 -4.96
N ALA A 47 -12.15 1.82 -4.45
CA ALA A 47 -13.09 2.70 -5.14
C ALA A 47 -12.46 4.03 -5.57
N PHE A 48 -11.71 4.68 -4.68
CA PHE A 48 -10.98 5.91 -4.99
C PHE A 48 -9.92 5.73 -6.11
N ALA A 49 -9.31 4.55 -6.22
CA ALA A 49 -8.39 4.25 -7.32
C ALA A 49 -9.13 4.14 -8.66
N GLU A 50 -10.32 3.53 -8.65
CA GLU A 50 -11.18 3.44 -9.83
C GLU A 50 -11.61 4.83 -10.32
N ASP A 51 -11.93 5.74 -9.40
CA ASP A 51 -12.29 7.13 -9.71
C ASP A 51 -11.12 7.92 -10.30
N LEU A 52 -9.92 7.78 -9.74
CA LEU A 52 -8.71 8.35 -10.35
C LEU A 52 -8.48 7.82 -11.77
N ALA A 53 -8.65 6.51 -11.98
CA ALA A 53 -8.50 5.89 -13.30
C ALA A 53 -9.56 6.39 -14.29
N ALA A 54 -10.78 6.65 -13.83
CA ALA A 54 -11.85 7.24 -14.63
C ALA A 54 -11.48 8.64 -15.14
N GLU A 55 -10.73 9.40 -14.34
CA GLU A 55 -10.19 10.73 -14.69
C GLU A 55 -8.83 10.69 -15.41
N GLY A 56 -8.40 9.51 -15.87
CA GLY A 56 -7.22 9.36 -16.72
C GLY A 56 -5.90 9.24 -15.96
N PHE A 57 -5.92 8.90 -14.68
CA PHE A 57 -4.72 8.51 -13.96
C PHE A 57 -4.07 7.26 -14.57
N ASP A 58 -2.81 7.40 -15.00
CA ASP A 58 -1.97 6.29 -15.41
C ASP A 58 -1.08 5.85 -14.23
N TYR A 59 -1.35 4.65 -13.71
CA TYR A 59 -0.60 4.03 -12.61
C TYR A 59 0.90 3.85 -12.88
N THR A 60 1.34 4.00 -14.13
CA THR A 60 2.74 3.93 -14.55
C THR A 60 3.39 5.30 -14.74
N ASP A 61 2.61 6.39 -14.71
CA ASP A 61 3.08 7.76 -14.92
C ASP A 61 2.59 8.71 -13.82
N SER A 62 3.49 9.02 -12.89
CA SER A 62 3.22 9.97 -11.81
C SER A 62 2.88 11.38 -12.25
N ALA A 63 3.21 11.79 -13.47
CA ALA A 63 2.83 13.10 -13.98
C ALA A 63 1.31 13.25 -14.20
N THR A 64 0.58 12.14 -14.31
CA THR A 64 -0.87 12.14 -14.53
C THR A 64 -1.68 12.24 -13.24
N LEU A 65 -1.07 11.92 -12.08
CA LEU A 65 -1.78 11.82 -10.80
C LEU A 65 -2.41 13.15 -10.36
N THR A 66 -1.67 14.26 -10.41
CA THR A 66 -2.18 15.55 -9.92
C THR A 66 -3.35 16.05 -10.75
N ALA A 67 -3.34 15.81 -12.07
CA ALA A 67 -4.46 16.17 -12.94
C ALA A 67 -5.71 15.35 -12.63
N ALA A 68 -5.56 14.04 -12.34
CA ALA A 68 -6.67 13.20 -11.93
C ALA A 68 -7.23 13.62 -10.56
N LEU A 69 -6.36 13.97 -9.59
CA LEU A 69 -6.79 14.51 -8.29
C LEU A 69 -7.59 15.81 -8.44
N ASP A 70 -7.14 16.73 -9.29
CA ASP A 70 -7.87 17.97 -9.57
C ASP A 70 -9.24 17.71 -10.20
N ALA A 71 -9.32 16.71 -11.09
CA ALA A 71 -10.58 16.32 -11.73
C ALA A 71 -11.54 15.65 -10.73
N VAL A 72 -11.05 14.78 -9.85
CA VAL A 72 -11.84 14.15 -8.78
C VAL A 72 -12.39 15.21 -7.81
N GLN A 73 -11.57 16.18 -7.41
CA GLN A 73 -12.03 17.32 -6.59
C GLN A 73 -13.14 18.11 -7.29
N ALA A 74 -13.02 18.37 -8.59
CA ALA A 74 -14.00 19.13 -9.35
C ALA A 74 -15.28 18.32 -9.65
N GLY A 75 -15.19 17.00 -9.72
CA GLY A 75 -16.25 16.08 -10.13
C GLY A 75 -17.27 15.73 -9.05
N SER A 76 -17.08 16.17 -7.79
CA SER A 76 -17.94 15.77 -6.65
C SER A 76 -18.01 14.25 -6.46
N TYR A 77 -16.87 13.57 -6.65
CA TYR A 77 -16.72 12.16 -6.33
C TYR A 77 -16.93 11.91 -4.83
N ASP A 78 -17.52 10.75 -4.51
CA ASP A 78 -17.99 10.31 -3.19
C ASP A 78 -18.02 8.77 -3.23
N ALA A 79 -16.83 8.19 -3.14
CA ALA A 79 -16.54 6.79 -3.41
C ALA A 79 -17.20 5.86 -2.39
N ASP A 80 -17.35 6.30 -1.14
CA ASP A 80 -18.05 5.56 -0.08
C ASP A 80 -19.53 5.93 0.12
N GLN A 81 -20.00 6.97 -0.57
CA GLN A 81 -21.38 7.46 -0.58
C GLN A 81 -21.83 8.01 0.78
N ASP A 82 -20.92 8.60 1.54
CA ASP A 82 -21.21 9.22 2.83
C ASP A 82 -21.67 10.69 2.71
N GLY A 83 -21.55 11.27 1.50
CA GLY A 83 -21.97 12.63 1.16
C GLY A 83 -20.88 13.69 1.34
N VAL A 84 -19.65 13.30 1.65
CA VAL A 84 -18.45 14.15 1.62
C VAL A 84 -17.70 13.88 0.31
N ASN A 85 -17.04 14.90 -0.23
CA ASN A 85 -16.21 14.69 -1.41
C ASN A 85 -14.91 13.96 -1.03
N ASP A 86 -14.49 12.98 -1.84
CA ASP A 86 -13.29 12.17 -1.57
C ASP A 86 -12.04 13.01 -1.25
N VAL A 87 -11.86 14.13 -1.95
CA VAL A 87 -10.68 14.99 -1.75
C VAL A 87 -10.80 15.79 -0.46
N ASP A 88 -12.00 16.23 -0.10
CA ASP A 88 -12.25 16.90 1.19
C ASP A 88 -11.98 15.95 2.37
N GLU A 89 -12.34 14.67 2.24
CA GLU A 89 -11.99 13.62 3.19
C GLU A 89 -10.48 13.43 3.32
N LEU A 90 -9.78 13.32 2.18
CA LEU A 90 -8.32 13.18 2.16
C LEU A 90 -7.62 14.36 2.85
N VAL A 91 -8.06 15.59 2.59
CA VAL A 91 -7.49 16.80 3.20
C VAL A 91 -7.58 16.75 4.73
N VAL A 92 -8.67 16.23 5.29
CA VAL A 92 -8.82 16.05 6.75
C VAL A 92 -8.23 14.73 7.27
N GLY A 93 -7.70 13.89 6.38
CA GLY A 93 -7.03 12.63 6.71
C GLY A 93 -7.96 11.43 6.91
N ALA A 94 -9.21 11.54 6.44
CA ALA A 94 -10.18 10.46 6.37
C ALA A 94 -9.94 9.58 5.13
N ASN A 95 -10.63 8.44 5.07
CA ASN A 95 -10.50 7.47 4.00
C ASN A 95 -11.75 7.44 3.12
N PRO A 96 -11.65 7.82 1.84
CA PRO A 96 -12.81 7.90 0.94
C PRO A 96 -13.32 6.53 0.47
N ASN A 97 -12.66 5.44 0.85
CA ASN A 97 -13.07 4.11 0.40
C ASN A 97 -14.11 3.49 1.34
N PRO A 98 -15.11 2.77 0.80
CA PRO A 98 -16.08 2.04 1.60
C PRO A 98 -15.44 1.12 2.65
N GLY A 99 -15.72 1.36 3.93
CA GLY A 99 -15.20 0.55 5.03
C GLY A 99 -13.70 0.73 5.30
N GLY A 100 -13.10 1.78 4.74
CA GLY A 100 -11.74 2.21 5.01
C GLY A 100 -11.53 2.68 6.45
N VAL A 101 -10.25 2.71 6.86
CA VAL A 101 -9.82 3.35 8.12
C VAL A 101 -9.06 4.63 7.82
N ASP A 102 -9.31 5.67 8.61
CA ASP A 102 -8.65 6.98 8.48
C ASP A 102 -7.13 6.86 8.59
N PHE A 103 -6.42 7.55 7.69
CA PHE A 103 -4.97 7.45 7.58
C PHE A 103 -4.23 8.38 8.53
N CYS A 104 -4.80 9.56 8.86
CA CYS A 104 -4.16 10.54 9.74
C CYS A 104 -4.58 10.43 11.22
N SER A 105 -5.47 9.48 11.57
CA SER A 105 -5.99 9.30 12.94
C SER A 105 -5.22 8.25 13.75
N VAL A 106 -4.27 7.53 13.14
CA VAL A 106 -3.59 6.40 13.79
C VAL A 106 -2.48 6.86 14.74
N THR A 107 -2.71 6.63 16.03
CA THR A 107 -1.70 6.41 17.08
C THR A 107 -0.88 5.12 16.86
N GLY A 108 -0.60 4.78 15.60
CA GLY A 108 0.18 3.61 15.16
C GLY A 108 1.51 4.05 14.54
N PRO A 109 2.54 3.17 14.52
CA PRO A 109 3.85 3.54 14.02
C PRO A 109 3.75 3.99 12.56
N PRO A 110 4.54 5.00 12.15
CA PRO A 110 4.49 5.53 10.79
C PRO A 110 4.87 4.43 9.80
N GLU A 111 3.92 3.90 9.04
CA GLU A 111 4.21 3.23 7.76
C GLU A 111 4.53 4.29 6.69
N VAL A 112 5.39 5.25 7.02
CA VAL A 112 5.81 6.32 6.13
C VAL A 112 7.32 6.49 6.22
N THR A 113 8.07 5.59 5.58
CA THR A 113 9.47 5.89 5.28
C THR A 113 9.91 5.40 3.90
N ARG A 114 9.22 4.45 3.28
CA ARG A 114 9.44 4.07 1.87
C ARG A 114 8.09 3.71 1.26
N GLY A 115 7.61 4.51 0.29
CA GLY A 115 6.29 4.33 -0.30
C GLY A 115 6.04 2.92 -0.83
N CYS A 116 4.77 2.51 -0.80
CA CYS A 116 4.16 1.26 -1.27
C CYS A 116 5.08 0.12 -1.67
N PHE A 117 6.00 -0.23 -0.76
CA PHE A 117 6.94 -1.35 -0.81
C PHE A 117 7.61 -1.53 0.56
N ALA A 118 6.94 -1.17 1.65
CA ALA A 118 7.40 -1.57 2.98
C ALA A 118 7.27 -3.08 3.04
N ASP A 119 8.38 -3.75 2.74
CA ASP A 119 8.67 -5.15 2.97
C ASP A 119 7.81 -5.59 4.14
N SER A 120 6.84 -6.47 3.88
CA SER A 120 6.30 -7.33 4.90
C SER A 120 7.50 -8.08 5.44
N GLY A 121 8.16 -7.48 6.42
CA GLY A 121 9.17 -8.06 7.29
C GLY A 121 8.49 -9.09 8.15
N SER A 122 7.85 -10.08 7.53
CA SER A 122 7.98 -11.45 7.93
C SER A 122 9.48 -11.74 7.91
N THR A 123 10.15 -11.37 9.00
CA THR A 123 11.08 -12.28 9.64
C THR A 123 10.32 -13.59 9.83
N SER A 124 10.24 -14.36 8.75
CA SER A 124 10.19 -15.81 8.84
C SER A 124 11.44 -16.13 9.61
N THR A 125 11.30 -16.28 10.92
CA THR A 125 12.28 -16.94 11.76
C THR A 125 12.49 -18.31 11.11
N ALA A 126 13.46 -18.40 10.22
CA ALA A 126 14.09 -19.64 9.84
C ALA A 126 14.66 -20.17 11.16
N ALA A 127 13.85 -20.96 11.86
CA ALA A 127 14.32 -21.80 12.93
C ALA A 127 15.41 -22.66 12.33
N VAL A 128 16.66 -22.27 12.60
CA VAL A 128 17.85 -23.04 12.29
C VAL A 128 17.73 -24.33 13.10
N GLY A 129 17.10 -25.34 12.49
CA GLY A 129 17.07 -26.70 12.98
C GLY A 129 18.44 -27.34 12.80
N VAL A 130 19.45 -26.84 13.50
CA VAL A 130 20.74 -27.53 13.66
C VAL A 130 20.77 -28.06 15.10
N GLY A 131 20.20 -29.25 15.29
CA GLY A 131 20.09 -29.82 16.63
C GLY A 131 19.61 -31.26 16.69
N ALA A 132 19.91 -32.10 15.70
CA ALA A 132 19.51 -33.51 15.74
C ALA A 132 20.54 -34.47 15.13
N LEU A 133 21.84 -34.34 15.46
CA LEU A 133 22.85 -35.35 15.07
C LEU A 133 23.96 -35.59 16.11
N VAL A 134 23.69 -35.48 17.42
CA VAL A 134 24.69 -35.85 18.46
C VAL A 134 24.29 -37.06 19.32
N TRP A 135 23.02 -37.48 19.31
CA TRP A 135 22.60 -38.61 20.17
C TRP A 135 22.89 -40.00 19.59
N ALA A 136 23.16 -40.12 18.29
CA ALA A 136 23.44 -41.41 17.65
C ALA A 136 24.87 -41.94 17.91
N TYR A 137 25.82 -41.11 18.34
CA TYR A 137 27.19 -41.55 18.59
C TYR A 137 27.40 -42.09 20.02
N ALA A 138 26.62 -41.65 21.00
CA ALA A 138 26.75 -42.06 22.39
C ALA A 138 26.31 -43.52 22.64
N LEU A 139 25.35 -44.05 21.87
CA LEU A 139 24.85 -45.42 22.04
C LEU A 139 25.73 -46.50 21.39
N ARG A 140 26.71 -46.14 20.56
CA ARG A 140 27.65 -47.10 19.97
C ARG A 140 28.86 -47.41 20.86
N ARG A 141 29.18 -46.56 21.84
CA ARG A 141 30.33 -46.79 22.75
C ARG A 141 29.98 -47.69 23.94
N ALA A 142 28.70 -47.83 24.29
CA ALA A 142 28.27 -48.69 25.40
C ALA A 142 28.07 -50.18 25.02
N ARG A 143 28.40 -50.57 23.77
CA ARG A 143 28.25 -51.95 23.27
C ARG A 143 29.57 -52.58 22.79
N ARG A 144 30.73 -52.09 23.25
CA ARG A 144 32.01 -52.78 23.12
C ARG A 144 32.67 -52.88 24.48
#